data_AF-A0A0R3VZY3-F1
#
_entry.id   AF-A0A0R3VZY3-F1
#
_cell.length_a   1.000
_cell.length_b   1.000
_cell.length_c   1.000
_cell.angle_alpha   90.00
_cell.angle_beta   90.00
_cell.angle_gamma   90.00
#
_symmetry.space_group_name_H-M   'P 1'
#
loop_
_entity.id
_entity.type
_entity.pdbx_description
1 polymer ?
#
loop_
_entity_poly.entity_id
_entity_poly.type
_entity_poly.pdbx_seq_one_letter_code
_entity_poly.pdbx_strand_id
1 'polypeptide(L)'
;MIPIVLGAFKDDYESLLPPHSYINVDNYKSIRQLTDYLLYLDKNDTAYAAYFAWKEHGRFCAPERLDCRLCGFMHQLNAGIVSLPKQNGADFLDSKRLCFDRPLAPLE
;
A
#
# COMPACT_ATOMS: atom_id res chain seq x y z
N MET A 1 -4.43 -15.74 0.97
CA MET A 1 -3.00 -15.39 0.84
C MET A 1 -2.61 -14.39 1.90
N ILE A 2 -1.40 -14.51 2.46
CA ILE A 2 -0.84 -13.58 3.45
C ILE A 2 0.30 -12.81 2.75
N PRO A 3 0.29 -11.47 2.74
CA PRO A 3 1.39 -10.68 2.19
C PRO A 3 2.68 -10.85 3.02
N ILE A 4 3.80 -11.09 2.33
CA ILE A 4 5.15 -10.99 2.89
C ILE A 4 5.74 -9.69 2.34
N VAL A 5 6.05 -8.73 3.22
CA VAL A 5 6.41 -7.36 2.83
C VAL A 5 7.86 -7.03 3.18
N LEU A 6 8.48 -6.23 2.33
CA LEU A 6 9.87 -5.75 2.45
C LEU A 6 9.97 -4.39 1.74
N GLY A 7 10.71 -3.45 2.31
CA GLY A 7 11.12 -2.21 1.62
C GLY A 7 10.74 -0.91 2.31
N ALA A 8 9.45 -0.68 2.59
CA ALA A 8 9.03 0.51 3.34
C ALA A 8 9.49 0.46 4.80
N PHE A 9 9.51 1.62 5.48
CA PHE A 9 9.84 1.65 6.91
C PHE A 9 8.77 0.91 7.72
N LYS A 10 9.19 0.28 8.81
CA LYS A 10 8.29 -0.49 9.69
C LYS A 10 7.08 0.34 10.16
N ASP A 11 7.32 1.59 10.53
CA ASP A 11 6.29 2.53 11.00
C ASP A 11 5.24 2.82 9.90
N ASP A 12 5.60 2.75 8.62
CA ASP A 12 4.65 2.93 7.51
C ASP A 12 3.67 1.76 7.44
N TYR A 13 4.18 0.54 7.60
CA TYR A 13 3.33 -0.64 7.62
C TYR A 13 2.41 -0.63 8.84
N GLU A 14 2.93 -0.31 10.02
CA GLU A 14 2.16 -0.30 11.27
C GLU A 14 1.08 0.79 11.29
N SER A 15 1.32 1.93 10.64
CA SER A 15 0.35 3.03 10.57
C SER A 15 -0.73 2.85 9.49
N LEU A 16 -0.44 2.13 8.41
CA LEU A 16 -1.35 1.99 7.26
C LEU A 16 -2.06 0.65 7.18
N LEU A 17 -1.42 -0.44 7.60
CA LEU A 17 -1.95 -1.78 7.44
C LEU A 17 -2.70 -2.25 8.68
N PRO A 18 -3.77 -3.04 8.54
CA PRO A 18 -4.41 -3.65 9.68
C PRO A 18 -3.41 -4.49 10.51
N PRO A 19 -3.48 -4.44 11.85
CA PRO A 19 -2.63 -5.26 12.69
C PRO A 19 -2.78 -6.75 12.35
N HIS A 20 -1.67 -7.49 12.39
CA HIS A 20 -1.64 -8.93 12.10
C HIS A 20 -2.18 -9.33 10.71
N SER A 21 -2.17 -8.44 9.71
CA SER A 21 -2.59 -8.76 8.34
C SER A 21 -1.45 -9.11 7.38
N TYR A 22 -0.19 -9.02 7.81
CA TYR A 22 1.00 -9.17 6.97
C TYR A 22 2.18 -9.74 7.77
N ILE A 23 3.19 -10.24 7.05
CA ILE A 23 4.47 -10.67 7.61
C ILE A 23 5.54 -9.71 7.11
N ASN A 24 6.12 -8.90 8.01
CA ASN A 24 7.27 -8.07 7.68
C ASN A 24 8.57 -8.87 7.81
N VAL A 25 9.38 -8.89 6.76
CA VAL A 25 10.69 -9.54 6.74
C VAL A 25 11.62 -8.98 7.82
N ASP A 26 11.55 -7.68 8.11
CA ASP A 26 12.42 -6.99 9.08
C ASP A 26 12.16 -7.41 10.54
N ASN A 27 11.06 -8.11 10.80
CA ASN A 27 10.77 -8.65 12.14
C ASN A 27 11.62 -9.88 12.48
N TYR A 28 12.36 -10.44 11.52
CA TYR A 28 13.17 -11.65 11.71
C TYR A 28 14.65 -11.31 11.64
N LYS A 29 15.44 -11.91 12.54
CA LYS A 29 16.89 -11.67 12.57
C LYS A 29 17.65 -12.30 11.39
N SER A 30 17.00 -13.21 10.66
CA SER A 30 17.57 -13.87 9.48
C SER A 30 16.47 -14.45 8.59
N ILE A 31 16.79 -14.64 7.30
CA ILE A 31 15.90 -15.32 6.35
C ILE A 31 15.57 -16.77 6.78
N ARG A 32 16.49 -17.43 7.50
CA ARG A 32 16.24 -18.77 8.05
C ARG A 32 15.09 -18.75 9.05
N GLN A 33 15.09 -17.80 9.99
CA GLN A 33 14.00 -17.67 10.96
C GLN A 33 12.65 -17.38 10.29
N LEU A 34 12.64 -16.52 9.26
CA LEU A 34 11.44 -16.29 8.48
C LEU A 34 10.95 -17.58 7.81
N THR A 35 11.85 -18.31 7.15
CA THR A 35 11.52 -19.59 6.48
C THR A 35 10.97 -20.62 7.47
N ASP A 36 11.58 -20.75 8.64
CA ASP A 36 11.13 -21.66 9.69
C ASP A 36 9.71 -21.30 10.17
N TYR A 37 9.41 -20.00 10.28
CA TYR A 37 8.07 -19.53 10.62
C TYR A 37 7.05 -19.79 9.52
N LEU A 38 7.43 -19.59 8.25
CA LEU A 38 6.55 -19.91 7.11
C LEU A 38 6.23 -21.40 7.03
N LEU A 39 7.22 -22.28 7.29
CA LEU A 39 7.01 -23.73 7.37
C LEU A 39 6.13 -24.13 8.55
N TYR A 40 6.18 -23.39 9.66
CA TYR A 40 5.25 -23.57 10.76
C TYR A 40 3.82 -23.18 10.35
N LEU A 41 3.63 -22.05 9.67
CA LEU A 41 2.31 -21.61 9.20
C LEU A 41 1.70 -22.58 8.19
N ASP A 42 2.51 -23.14 7.29
CA ASP A 42 2.08 -24.14 6.31
C ASP A 42 1.50 -25.41 6.95
N LYS A 43 2.00 -25.76 8.15
CA LYS A 43 1.58 -26.96 8.89
C LYS A 43 0.51 -26.69 9.95
N ASN A 44 0.18 -25.42 10.20
CA ASN A 44 -0.74 -25.02 11.26
C ASN A 44 -1.84 -24.11 10.71
N ASP A 45 -2.92 -24.75 10.26
CA ASP A 45 -4.10 -24.07 9.71
C ASP A 45 -4.69 -23.03 10.67
N THR A 46 -4.62 -23.27 11.98
CA THR A 46 -5.15 -22.31 12.98
C THR A 46 -4.32 -21.04 13.02
N ALA A 47 -2.99 -21.18 13.02
CA ALA A 47 -2.07 -20.04 13.00
C ALA A 47 -2.16 -19.29 11.66
N TYR A 48 -2.28 -20.00 10.54
CA TYR A 48 -2.49 -19.40 9.22
C TYR A 48 -3.82 -18.64 9.16
N ALA A 49 -4.91 -19.23 9.67
CA ALA A 49 -6.23 -18.62 9.67
C ALA A 49 -6.29 -17.32 10.50
N ALA A 50 -5.52 -17.23 11.60
CA ALA A 50 -5.47 -16.05 12.46
C ALA A 50 -5.07 -14.77 11.71
N TYR A 51 -4.26 -14.88 10.64
CA TYR A 51 -3.89 -13.75 9.77
C TYR A 51 -5.05 -13.17 8.96
N PHE A 52 -6.23 -13.77 8.98
CA PHE A 52 -7.41 -13.25 8.28
C PHE A 52 -8.43 -12.58 9.21
N ALA A 53 -8.18 -12.56 10.52
CA ALA A 53 -9.08 -11.93 11.50
C ALA A 53 -9.34 -10.44 11.20
N TRP A 54 -8.36 -9.73 10.63
CA TRP A 54 -8.51 -8.33 10.23
C TRP A 54 -9.67 -8.10 9.25
N LYS A 55 -10.07 -9.11 8.46
CA LYS A 55 -11.20 -8.99 7.51
C LYS A 55 -12.53 -8.76 8.20
N GLU A 56 -12.65 -9.17 9.46
CA GLU A 56 -13.87 -8.96 10.25
C GLU A 56 -13.94 -7.53 10.81
N HIS A 57 -12.80 -6.81 10.85
CA HIS A 57 -12.69 -5.51 11.51
C HIS A 57 -12.52 -4.36 10.50
N GLY A 58 -12.30 -4.69 9.21
CA GLY A 58 -12.22 -3.74 8.11
C GLY A 58 -13.51 -3.72 7.29
N ARG A 59 -13.94 -2.52 6.88
CA ARG A 59 -14.87 -2.39 5.76
C ARG A 59 -14.04 -2.29 4.49
N PHE A 60 -14.26 -3.20 3.55
CA PHE A 60 -13.91 -2.91 2.16
C PHE A 60 -14.79 -1.74 1.73
N CYS A 61 -14.24 -0.53 1.77
CA CYS A 61 -14.78 0.55 0.96
C CYS A 61 -14.70 0.01 -0.46
N ALA A 62 -15.85 -0.32 -1.06
CA ALA A 62 -15.91 -0.78 -2.44
C ALA A 62 -15.01 0.15 -3.23
N PRO A 63 -14.04 -0.39 -4.00
CA PRO A 63 -13.08 0.46 -4.69
C PRO A 63 -13.90 1.47 -5.44
N GLU A 64 -13.68 2.76 -5.16
CA GLU A 64 -14.22 3.77 -6.05
C GLU A 64 -13.83 3.30 -7.45
N ARG A 65 -14.82 3.19 -8.34
CA ARG A 65 -14.59 2.73 -9.70
C ARG A 65 -13.78 3.82 -10.40
N LEU A 66 -12.47 3.82 -10.14
CA LEU A 66 -11.51 4.78 -10.65
C LEU A 66 -11.52 4.76 -12.17
N ASP A 67 -11.75 3.57 -12.75
CA ASP A 67 -12.07 3.35 -14.16
C ASP A 67 -13.28 4.18 -14.60
N CYS A 68 -14.40 4.13 -13.86
CA CYS A 68 -15.60 4.90 -14.18
C CYS A 68 -15.43 6.40 -13.93
N ARG A 69 -14.75 6.81 -12.85
CA ARG A 69 -14.45 8.23 -12.57
C ARG A 69 -13.56 8.83 -13.65
N LEU A 70 -12.51 8.11 -14.07
CA LEU A 70 -11.63 8.53 -15.15
C LEU A 70 -12.37 8.59 -16.49
N CYS A 71 -13.18 7.57 -16.79
CA CYS A 71 -13.99 7.56 -18.02
C CYS A 71 -14.96 8.74 -18.06
N GLY A 72 -15.66 9.03 -16.96
CA GLY A 72 -16.55 10.18 -16.85
C GLY A 72 -15.82 11.52 -17.02
N PHE A 73 -14.66 11.67 -16.37
CA PHE A 73 -13.81 12.85 -16.54
C PHE A 73 -13.36 13.01 -18.01
N MET A 74 -12.89 11.93 -18.64
CA MET A 74 -12.44 11.96 -20.03
C MET A 74 -13.57 12.32 -21.00
N HIS A 75 -14.77 11.81 -20.74
CA HIS A 75 -15.95 12.17 -21.53
C HIS A 75 -16.25 13.68 -21.45
N GLN A 76 -16.21 14.25 -20.24
CA GLN A 76 -16.41 15.69 -20.05
C GLN A 76 -15.28 16.54 -20.66
N LEU A 77 -14.04 16.07 -20.59
CA LEU A 77 -12.89 16.71 -21.22
C LEU A 77 -13.05 16.75 -22.75
N ASN A 78 -13.40 15.61 -23.35
CA ASN A 78 -13.63 15.49 -24.80
C ASN A 78 -14.85 16.31 -25.27
N ALA A 79 -15.86 16.45 -24.41
CA ALA A 79 -17.02 17.31 -24.66
C ALA A 79 -16.73 18.82 -24.43
N GLY A 80 -15.54 19.18 -23.94
CA GLY A 80 -15.16 20.56 -23.64
C GLY A 80 -15.86 21.15 -22.41
N ILE A 81 -16.52 20.31 -21.60
CA ILE A 81 -17.20 20.71 -20.37
C ILE A 81 -16.18 21.03 -19.27
N VAL A 82 -15.06 20.28 -19.26
CA VAL A 82 -13.95 20.47 -18.32
C VAL A 82 -12.67 20.74 -19.13
N SER A 83 -11.83 21.65 -18.65
CA SER A 83 -10.51 21.94 -19.23
C SER A 83 -9.39 21.53 -18.28
N LEU A 84 -8.35 20.88 -18.82
CA LEU A 84 -7.12 20.67 -18.05
C LEU A 84 -6.31 21.97 -17.99
N PRO A 85 -5.78 22.36 -16.82
CA PRO A 85 -4.84 23.47 -16.74
C PRO A 85 -3.58 23.10 -17.55
N LYS A 86 -2.93 24.12 -18.14
CA LYS A 86 -1.64 23.92 -18.77
C LYS A 86 -0.65 23.45 -17.71
N GLN A 87 -0.18 22.22 -17.86
CA GLN A 87 0.81 21.64 -16.97
C GLN A 87 2.16 22.33 -17.21
N ASN A 88 2.78 22.81 -16.13
CA ASN A 88 4.16 23.25 -16.16
C ASN A 88 5.03 22.12 -15.62
N GLY A 89 6.05 21.70 -16.38
CA GLY A 89 6.97 20.65 -15.95
C GLY A 89 7.62 20.93 -14.60
N ALA A 90 7.84 22.21 -14.27
CA ALA A 90 8.39 22.63 -12.98
C ALA A 90 7.48 22.30 -11.79
N ASP A 91 6.16 22.20 -11.99
CA ASP A 91 5.20 21.94 -10.92
C ASP A 91 5.34 20.52 -10.36
N PHE A 92 5.84 19.57 -11.18
CA PHE A 92 6.10 18.18 -10.76
C PHE A 92 7.35 18.04 -9.91
N LEU A 93 8.23 19.04 -9.94
CA LEU A 93 9.47 19.09 -9.17
C LEU A 93 9.38 20.05 -7.98
N ASP A 94 8.23 20.73 -7.81
CA ASP A 94 8.00 21.63 -6.71
C ASP A 94 7.81 20.85 -5.41
N SER A 95 8.81 20.93 -4.53
CA SER A 95 8.81 20.27 -3.22
C SER A 95 7.65 20.71 -2.32
N LYS A 96 7.06 21.89 -2.54
CA LYS A 96 5.87 22.34 -1.79
C LYS A 96 4.57 21.69 -2.27
N ARG A 97 4.58 21.06 -3.44
CA ARG A 97 3.43 20.37 -4.04
C ARG A 97 3.54 18.86 -3.95
N LEU A 98 4.75 18.33 -3.76
CA LEU A 98 4.96 16.93 -3.47
C LEU A 98 4.40 16.63 -2.07
N CYS A 99 3.42 15.73 -1.98
CA CYS A 99 2.84 15.28 -0.71
C CYS A 99 3.77 14.31 0.06
N PHE A 100 5.08 14.53 -0.03
CA PHE A 100 6.12 13.73 0.61
C PHE A 100 6.89 14.62 1.60
N ASP A 101 6.32 14.83 2.79
CA ASP A 101 7.01 15.49 3.91
C ASP A 101 7.91 14.50 4.65
N ARG A 102 8.75 13.77 3.92
CA ARG A 102 9.76 12.91 4.55
C ARG A 102 11.12 13.16 3.92
N PRO A 103 12.17 13.39 4.73
CA PRO A 103 13.52 13.41 4.20
C PRO A 103 13.76 12.09 3.45
N LEU A 104 14.18 12.20 2.20
CA LEU A 104 14.61 11.03 1.42
C LEU A 104 15.64 10.29 2.27
N ALA A 105 15.45 8.97 2.41
CA ALA A 105 16.45 8.13 3.06
C ALA A 105 17.82 8.41 2.42
N PRO A 106 18.91 8.49 3.20
CA PRO A 106 20.23 8.61 2.61
C PRO A 106 20.41 7.50 1.58
N LEU A 107 20.84 7.88 0.38
CA LEU A 107 21.35 6.93 -0.59
C LEU A 107 22.73 6.51 -0.05
N GLU A 108 22.75 5.51 0.83
CA GLU A 108 23.99 4.81 1.20
C GLU A 108 24.51 3.97 0.04
#